data_AF-R5YQJ3-F1
#
_entry.id   AF-R5YQJ3-F1
#
_cell.length_a   1.000
_cell.length_b   1.000
_cell.length_c   1.000
_cell.angle_alpha   90.00
_cell.angle_beta   90.00
_cell.angle_gamma   90.00
#
_symmetry.space_group_name_H-M   'P 1'
#
loop_
_entity.id
_entity.type
_entity.pdbx_description
1 polymer ?
#
loop_
_entity_poly.entity_id
_entity_poly.type
_entity_poly.pdbx_seq_one_letter_code
_entity_poly.pdbx_strand_id
1 'polypeptide(L)'
;MKELIIDKKTINLYPRLTTKKTSSGIVLVHNPNELLKISRKYTCLLGLEKEEDIPDYIKRYLESLNLQKEKFIELEKRSKNIKNTNFPLGIVKYNDLLVGTILHYIKNSCDIDTFLKSNPNEFYNVFVKLLDNIYELFNEYIYPTDIYSNVLIDKNNNPKLIDLDDNWLLLRDKKDITLEKIVLENYKIFIKDFANYFNFLRKIRIELDEVNTNYDDLVYSLKRIDLIRKNSI
;
A
#
# COMPACT_ATOMS: atom_id res chain seq x y z
N MET A 1 -2.58 -10.35 16.33
CA MET A 1 -1.94 -10.52 15.01
C MET A 1 -1.97 -11.99 14.67
N LYS A 2 -2.26 -12.39 13.42
CA LYS A 2 -2.09 -13.80 13.03
C LYS A 2 -0.60 -14.07 12.79
N GLU A 3 -0.14 -15.24 13.19
CA GLU A 3 1.23 -15.68 12.95
C GLU A 3 1.20 -17.01 12.21
N LEU A 4 1.93 -17.08 11.10
CA LEU A 4 2.11 -18.31 10.35
C LEU A 4 3.59 -18.70 10.40
N ILE A 5 3.86 -19.86 11.00
CA ILE A 5 5.19 -20.45 11.08
C ILE A 5 5.33 -21.42 9.91
N ILE A 6 6.30 -21.16 9.04
CA ILE A 6 6.67 -22.06 7.94
C ILE A 6 7.89 -22.86 8.38
N ASP A 7 7.83 -24.19 8.25
CA ASP A 7 8.96 -25.08 8.48
C ASP A 7 9.64 -25.53 7.18
N LYS A 8 10.84 -26.14 7.27
CA LYS A 8 11.57 -26.68 6.10
C LYS A 8 10.73 -27.64 5.24
N LYS A 9 9.77 -28.38 5.84
CA LYS A 9 8.88 -29.31 5.11
C LYS A 9 7.84 -28.56 4.29
N THR A 10 7.31 -27.46 4.81
CA THR A 10 6.32 -26.59 4.18
C THR A 10 6.91 -25.88 2.96
N ILE A 11 8.18 -25.46 3.01
CA ILE A 11 8.91 -24.86 1.86
C ILE A 11 9.05 -25.86 0.70
N ASN A 12 9.32 -27.14 1.00
CA ASN A 12 9.49 -28.18 -0.03
C ASN A 12 8.18 -28.59 -0.72
N LEU A 13 7.01 -28.20 -0.18
CA LEU A 13 5.69 -28.46 -0.78
C LEU A 13 5.28 -27.42 -1.83
N TYR A 14 5.93 -26.26 -1.87
CA TYR A 14 5.61 -25.21 -2.85
C TYR A 14 6.67 -25.22 -3.96
N PRO A 15 6.31 -25.57 -5.21
CA PRO A 15 7.27 -25.68 -6.30
C PRO A 15 7.95 -24.33 -6.54
N ARG A 16 9.23 -24.38 -6.92
CA ARG A 16 10.06 -23.22 -7.32
C ARG A 16 9.30 -22.35 -8.34
N LEU A 17 8.58 -21.34 -7.87
CA LEU A 17 7.82 -20.42 -8.72
C LEU A 17 8.72 -19.25 -9.12
N THR A 18 9.52 -19.48 -10.16
CA THR A 18 10.22 -18.42 -10.89
C THR A 18 9.22 -17.60 -11.70
N THR A 19 8.89 -16.36 -11.29
CA THR A 19 8.31 -15.37 -12.22
C THR A 19 8.83 -13.95 -11.97
N LYS A 20 8.73 -13.13 -13.02
CA LYS A 20 9.46 -11.90 -13.33
C LYS A 20 9.29 -10.76 -12.29
N LYS A 21 10.34 -9.92 -12.24
CA LYS A 21 10.46 -8.57 -11.62
C LYS A 21 9.13 -7.97 -11.13
N THR A 22 8.90 -7.93 -9.81
CA THR A 22 8.27 -6.83 -9.04
C THR A 22 8.28 -7.16 -7.54
N SER A 23 8.69 -6.16 -6.74
CA SER A 23 8.42 -5.87 -5.32
C SER A 23 8.61 -6.92 -4.20
N SER A 24 8.89 -6.38 -3.03
CA SER A 24 9.47 -6.95 -1.81
C SER A 24 8.37 -7.57 -0.93
N GLY A 25 8.41 -8.87 -0.63
CA GLY A 25 7.48 -9.49 0.35
C GLY A 25 7.11 -10.95 0.01
N ILE A 26 7.14 -11.88 0.97
CA ILE A 26 6.33 -13.11 0.84
C ILE A 26 4.89 -12.71 1.17
N VAL A 27 4.01 -12.75 0.17
CA VAL A 27 2.56 -12.59 0.36
C VAL A 27 1.92 -13.97 0.37
N LEU A 28 1.41 -14.39 1.51
CA LEU A 28 0.61 -15.62 1.61
C LEU A 28 -0.87 -15.27 1.42
N VAL A 29 -1.37 -15.48 0.20
CA VAL A 29 -2.78 -15.35 -0.11
C VAL A 29 -3.46 -16.67 0.23
N HIS A 30 -4.31 -16.70 1.25
CA HIS A 30 -5.14 -17.86 1.53
C HIS A 30 -6.32 -17.91 0.55
N ASN A 31 -6.20 -18.75 -0.47
CA ASN A 31 -7.31 -19.16 -1.35
C ASN A 31 -7.19 -20.67 -1.58
N PRO A 32 -8.21 -21.50 -1.32
CA PRO A 32 -8.12 -22.96 -1.47
C PRO A 32 -7.86 -23.44 -2.91
N ASN A 33 -7.95 -22.58 -3.94
CA ASN A 33 -7.95 -23.01 -5.34
C ASN A 33 -6.96 -22.33 -6.31
N GLU A 34 -6.18 -21.30 -5.94
CA GLU A 34 -5.30 -20.63 -6.92
C GLU A 34 -3.95 -20.14 -6.35
N LEU A 35 -2.94 -20.18 -7.24
CA LEU A 35 -1.50 -20.16 -6.97
C LEU A 35 -0.95 -18.91 -6.27
N LEU A 36 -0.02 -19.19 -5.35
CA LEU A 36 0.79 -18.27 -4.54
C LEU A 36 1.88 -17.57 -5.36
N LYS A 37 2.10 -16.27 -5.15
CA LYS A 37 3.24 -15.53 -5.72
C LYS A 37 4.23 -15.20 -4.60
N ILE A 38 5.42 -15.79 -4.64
CA ILE A 38 6.51 -15.59 -3.68
C ILE A 38 7.51 -14.60 -4.28
N SER A 39 7.89 -13.54 -3.55
CA SER A 39 8.95 -12.61 -3.97
C SER A 39 10.35 -13.20 -3.78
N ARG A 40 11.27 -12.89 -4.71
CA ARG A 40 12.66 -13.36 -4.75
C ARG A 40 13.48 -13.06 -3.48
N LYS A 41 13.14 -12.02 -2.71
CA LYS A 41 14.02 -11.49 -1.65
C LYS A 41 14.22 -12.44 -0.47
N TYR A 42 13.32 -13.40 -0.26
CA TYR A 42 13.34 -14.33 0.88
C TYR A 42 13.92 -15.71 0.54
N THR A 43 14.23 -15.95 -0.73
CA THR A 43 14.79 -17.24 -1.20
C THR A 43 16.21 -17.50 -0.67
N CYS A 44 16.94 -16.46 -0.23
CA CYS A 44 18.31 -16.59 0.27
C CYS A 44 18.42 -17.16 1.69
N LEU A 45 17.34 -17.13 2.49
CA LEU A 45 17.33 -17.68 3.85
C LEU A 45 16.99 -19.18 3.89
N LEU A 46 16.49 -19.74 2.79
CA LEU A 46 15.92 -21.09 2.70
C LEU A 46 16.96 -22.23 2.60
N GLY A 47 18.18 -22.01 3.09
CA GLY A 47 19.25 -23.02 3.07
C GLY A 47 20.32 -22.85 4.14
N LEU A 48 20.16 -21.91 5.07
CA LEU A 48 21.13 -21.64 6.13
C LEU A 48 20.77 -22.48 7.37
N GLU A 49 21.74 -23.27 7.85
CA GLU A 49 21.55 -24.20 8.97
C GLU A 49 22.07 -23.66 10.31
N LYS A 50 22.95 -22.64 10.28
CA LYS A 50 23.55 -22.00 11.45
C LYS A 50 23.65 -20.48 11.28
N GLU A 51 23.62 -19.76 12.40
CA GLU A 51 23.68 -18.29 12.48
C GLU A 51 25.03 -17.72 12.00
N GLU A 52 26.09 -18.53 12.11
CA GLU A 52 27.46 -18.23 11.71
C GLU A 52 27.64 -18.12 10.18
N ASP A 53 26.78 -18.82 9.42
CA ASP A 53 26.84 -18.90 7.95
C ASP A 53 26.12 -17.72 7.27
N ILE A 54 25.57 -16.79 8.06
CA ILE A 54 24.77 -15.66 7.60
C ILE A 54 25.71 -14.50 7.18
N PRO A 55 25.81 -14.17 5.88
CA PRO A 55 26.64 -13.06 5.43
C PRO A 55 26.21 -11.73 6.09
N ASP A 56 27.14 -10.79 6.30
CA ASP A 56 26.83 -9.53 6.99
C ASP A 56 25.71 -8.70 6.34
N TYR A 57 25.52 -8.81 5.02
CA TYR A 57 24.39 -8.17 4.36
C TYR A 57 23.05 -8.79 4.76
N ILE A 58 23.03 -10.09 5.09
CA ILE A 58 21.85 -10.75 5.65
C ILE A 58 21.67 -10.34 7.12
N LYS A 59 22.72 -10.14 7.93
CA LYS A 59 22.56 -9.64 9.32
C LYS A 59 21.88 -8.28 9.40
N ARG A 60 22.33 -7.29 8.60
CA ARG A 60 21.65 -5.98 8.50
C ARG A 60 20.20 -6.11 8.02
N TYR A 61 19.94 -7.09 7.17
CA TYR A 61 18.59 -7.42 6.74
C TYR A 61 17.75 -8.03 7.87
N LEU A 62 18.30 -8.93 8.70
CA LEU A 62 17.63 -9.46 9.89
C LEU A 62 17.31 -8.36 10.92
N GLU A 63 18.22 -7.40 11.11
CA GLU A 63 17.97 -6.21 11.94
C GLU A 63 16.77 -5.40 11.40
N SER A 64 16.70 -5.19 10.08
CA SER A 64 15.57 -4.52 9.44
C SER A 64 14.24 -5.26 9.65
N LEU A 65 14.28 -6.60 9.73
CA LEU A 65 13.10 -7.43 9.96
C LEU A 65 12.58 -7.32 11.41
N ASN A 66 13.46 -7.17 12.39
CA ASN A 66 13.06 -6.89 13.78
C ASN A 66 12.37 -5.53 13.92
N LEU A 67 12.88 -4.50 13.25
CA LEU A 67 12.22 -3.19 13.19
C LEU A 67 10.84 -3.27 12.53
N GLN A 68 10.69 -4.11 11.51
CA GLN A 68 9.38 -4.36 10.90
C GLN A 68 8.40 -5.05 11.85
N LYS A 69 8.86 -5.97 12.70
CA LYS A 69 8.00 -6.62 13.72
C LYS A 69 7.39 -5.60 14.69
N GLU A 70 8.19 -4.66 15.21
CA GLU A 70 7.70 -3.61 16.11
C GLU A 70 6.68 -2.71 15.40
N LYS A 71 6.96 -2.36 14.15
CA LYS A 71 6.03 -1.63 13.29
C LYS A 71 4.69 -2.35 13.14
N PHE A 72 4.67 -3.67 12.90
CA PHE A 72 3.41 -4.43 12.80
C PHE A 72 2.61 -4.43 14.10
N ILE A 73 3.27 -4.55 15.25
CA ILE A 73 2.60 -4.50 16.56
C ILE A 73 1.90 -3.15 16.72
N GLU A 74 2.57 -2.07 16.32
CA GLU A 74 2.02 -0.73 16.42
C GLU A 74 0.90 -0.48 15.41
N LEU A 75 1.04 -0.97 14.17
CA LEU A 75 -0.02 -0.94 13.17
C LEU A 75 -1.27 -1.68 13.63
N GLU A 76 -1.13 -2.86 14.25
CA GLU A 76 -2.28 -3.61 14.77
C GLU A 76 -3.03 -2.84 15.88
N LYS A 77 -2.32 -2.08 16.72
CA LYS A 77 -2.99 -1.27 17.75
C LYS A 77 -3.80 -0.14 17.10
N ARG A 78 -3.18 0.60 16.18
CA ARG A 78 -3.77 1.77 15.51
C ARG A 78 -4.87 1.40 14.52
N SER A 79 -4.77 0.23 13.89
CA SER A 79 -5.76 -0.25 12.92
C SER A 79 -7.17 -0.40 13.50
N LYS A 80 -7.31 -0.49 14.83
CA LYS A 80 -8.62 -0.54 15.50
C LYS A 80 -9.43 0.76 15.33
N ASN A 81 -8.75 1.87 15.08
CA ASN A 81 -9.36 3.19 14.88
C ASN A 81 -9.55 3.52 13.39
N ILE A 82 -9.14 2.62 12.49
CA ILE A 82 -9.11 2.84 11.05
C ILE A 82 -10.12 1.91 10.39
N LYS A 83 -11.03 2.46 9.59
CA LYS A 83 -12.17 1.74 9.02
C LYS A 83 -11.98 1.41 7.55
N ASN A 84 -11.37 2.30 6.79
CA ASN A 84 -11.39 2.20 5.33
C ASN A 84 -10.14 1.51 4.76
N THR A 85 -9.06 1.50 5.52
CA THR A 85 -7.77 0.93 5.14
C THR A 85 -7.57 -0.46 5.76
N ASN A 86 -7.29 -1.45 4.92
CA ASN A 86 -6.98 -2.81 5.37
C ASN A 86 -5.47 -2.93 5.62
N PHE A 87 -5.07 -3.24 6.85
CA PHE A 87 -3.68 -3.52 7.19
C PHE A 87 -3.35 -5.00 7.05
N PRO A 88 -2.07 -5.38 6.94
CA PRO A 88 -1.65 -6.77 7.00
C PRO A 88 -2.29 -7.51 8.19
N LEU A 89 -2.86 -8.68 7.92
CA LEU A 89 -3.56 -9.55 8.89
C LEU A 89 -2.61 -10.20 9.89
N GLY A 90 -1.35 -10.31 9.51
CA GLY A 90 -0.39 -11.12 10.23
C GLY A 90 0.98 -11.13 9.59
N ILE A 91 1.86 -11.87 10.24
CA ILE A 91 3.26 -12.04 9.83
C ILE A 91 3.54 -13.50 9.52
N VAL A 92 4.55 -13.71 8.68
CA VAL A 92 5.06 -15.02 8.30
C VAL A 92 6.45 -15.16 8.91
N LYS A 93 6.69 -16.26 9.62
CA LYS A 93 8.00 -16.56 10.21
C LYS A 93 8.61 -17.85 9.68
N TYR A 94 9.93 -17.89 9.62
CA TYR A 94 10.75 -19.07 9.38
C TYR A 94 11.92 -19.07 10.38
N ASN A 95 12.03 -20.09 11.23
CA ASN A 95 13.01 -20.14 12.34
C ASN A 95 13.04 -18.85 13.18
N ASP A 96 11.87 -18.40 13.65
CA ASP A 96 11.66 -17.13 14.39
C ASP A 96 11.97 -15.83 13.63
N LEU A 97 12.51 -15.91 12.41
CA LEU A 97 12.76 -14.77 11.54
C LEU A 97 11.49 -14.36 10.80
N LEU A 98 11.16 -13.07 10.81
CA LEU A 98 10.11 -12.52 9.95
C LEU A 98 10.52 -12.64 8.49
N VAL A 99 9.73 -13.34 7.68
CA VAL A 99 9.99 -13.56 6.25
C VAL A 99 8.86 -13.04 5.35
N GLY A 100 7.86 -12.39 5.91
CA GLY A 100 6.80 -11.76 5.11
C GLY A 100 5.55 -11.46 5.91
N THR A 101 4.49 -11.15 5.18
CA THR A 101 3.22 -10.68 5.74
C THR A 101 2.05 -11.43 5.13
N ILE A 102 0.95 -11.47 5.88
CA ILE A 102 -0.32 -12.01 5.42
C ILE A 102 -1.17 -10.80 5.03
N LEU A 103 -1.39 -10.59 3.73
CA LEU A 103 -2.18 -9.46 3.24
C LEU A 103 -3.66 -9.83 3.11
N HIS A 104 -4.53 -8.81 3.12
CA HIS A 104 -5.92 -9.00 2.75
C HIS A 104 -6.02 -9.27 1.24
N TYR A 105 -6.69 -10.37 0.88
CA TYR A 105 -7.09 -10.59 -0.50
C TYR A 105 -8.32 -9.76 -0.85
N ILE A 106 -8.19 -8.85 -1.81
CA ILE A 106 -9.29 -8.03 -2.29
C ILE A 106 -9.81 -8.65 -3.59
N LYS A 107 -10.82 -9.51 -3.46
CA LYS A 107 -11.44 -10.21 -4.60
C LYS A 107 -12.02 -9.23 -5.61
N ASN A 108 -11.87 -9.54 -6.91
CA ASN A 108 -12.39 -8.74 -8.02
C ASN A 108 -11.95 -7.27 -7.94
N SER A 109 -10.68 -7.05 -7.61
CA SER A 109 -10.06 -5.74 -7.65
C SER A 109 -9.26 -5.54 -8.93
N CYS A 110 -9.02 -4.28 -9.27
CA CYS A 110 -8.11 -3.88 -10.34
C CYS A 110 -7.24 -2.72 -9.85
N ASP A 111 -6.07 -2.54 -10.45
CA ASP A 111 -5.24 -1.37 -10.16
C ASP A 111 -5.97 -0.08 -10.61
N ILE A 112 -5.72 1.01 -9.88
CA ILE A 112 -6.38 2.29 -10.12
C ILE A 112 -6.14 2.83 -11.54
N ASP A 113 -5.00 2.51 -12.17
CA ASP A 113 -4.69 2.96 -13.52
C ASP A 113 -5.60 2.32 -14.57
N THR A 114 -5.65 1.00 -14.56
CA THR A 114 -6.57 0.22 -15.39
C THR A 114 -8.03 0.62 -15.15
N PHE A 115 -8.42 0.81 -13.89
CA PHE A 115 -9.79 1.17 -13.52
C PHE A 115 -10.20 2.53 -14.10
N LEU A 116 -9.41 3.59 -13.84
CA LEU A 116 -9.78 4.95 -14.23
C LEU A 116 -9.71 5.16 -15.74
N LYS A 117 -8.78 4.50 -16.45
CA LYS A 117 -8.75 4.48 -17.92
C LYS A 117 -10.03 3.91 -18.53
N SER A 118 -10.60 2.91 -17.88
CA SER A 118 -11.86 2.29 -18.31
C SER A 118 -13.09 3.04 -17.81
N ASN A 119 -12.98 3.76 -16.69
CA ASN A 119 -14.08 4.44 -15.99
C ASN A 119 -13.71 5.90 -15.64
N PRO A 120 -13.44 6.77 -16.64
CA PRO A 120 -12.98 8.14 -16.39
C PRO A 120 -13.97 8.99 -15.58
N ASN A 121 -15.25 8.63 -15.60
CA ASN A 121 -16.30 9.33 -14.84
C ASN A 121 -16.20 9.10 -13.33
N GLU A 122 -15.51 8.05 -12.88
CA GLU A 122 -15.31 7.75 -11.46
C GLU A 122 -14.11 8.49 -10.85
N PHE A 123 -13.35 9.26 -11.66
CA PHE A 123 -12.16 9.97 -11.23
C PHE A 123 -12.35 10.74 -9.92
N TYR A 124 -13.37 11.60 -9.86
CA TYR A 124 -13.65 12.41 -8.67
C TYR A 124 -13.96 11.54 -7.45
N ASN A 125 -14.88 10.57 -7.60
CA ASN A 125 -15.31 9.72 -6.50
C ASN A 125 -14.16 8.91 -5.93
N VAL A 126 -13.31 8.35 -6.81
CA VAL A 126 -12.15 7.54 -6.41
C VAL A 126 -11.14 8.39 -5.67
N PHE A 127 -10.76 9.56 -6.20
CA PHE A 127 -9.74 10.38 -5.56
C PHE A 127 -10.21 10.98 -4.23
N VAL A 128 -11.46 11.43 -4.11
CA VAL A 128 -11.99 11.88 -2.81
C VAL A 128 -11.97 10.76 -1.77
N LYS A 129 -12.47 9.56 -2.10
CA LYS A 129 -12.40 8.42 -1.17
C LYS A 129 -10.96 8.04 -0.82
N LEU A 130 -10.02 8.16 -1.75
CA LEU A 130 -8.61 7.88 -1.48
C LEU A 130 -8.03 8.91 -0.51
N LEU A 131 -8.38 10.19 -0.67
CA LEU A 131 -8.00 11.26 0.24
C LEU A 131 -8.59 11.03 1.65
N ASP A 132 -9.86 10.61 1.74
CA ASP A 132 -10.50 10.24 3.00
C ASP A 132 -9.73 9.12 3.72
N ASN A 133 -9.31 8.09 2.97
CA ASN A 133 -8.48 7.01 3.51
C ASN A 133 -7.14 7.52 4.03
N ILE A 134 -6.46 8.41 3.29
CA ILE A 134 -5.17 9.00 3.71
C ILE A 134 -5.36 9.84 4.99
N TYR A 135 -6.42 10.63 5.07
CA TYR A 135 -6.70 11.47 6.23
C TYR A 135 -7.07 10.65 7.47
N GLU A 136 -7.77 9.54 7.30
CA GLU A 136 -8.01 8.59 8.39
C GLU A 136 -6.69 8.07 8.98
N LEU A 137 -5.67 7.81 8.14
CA LEU A 137 -4.34 7.40 8.58
C LEU A 137 -3.60 8.49 9.36
N PHE A 138 -3.72 9.76 8.95
CA PHE A 138 -3.10 10.88 9.67
C PHE A 138 -3.63 11.05 11.10
N ASN A 139 -4.90 10.74 11.33
CA ASN A 139 -5.49 10.78 12.67
C ASN A 139 -4.83 9.79 13.64
N GLU A 140 -4.23 8.72 13.10
CA GLU A 140 -3.47 7.71 13.86
C GLU A 140 -1.95 7.86 13.67
N TYR A 141 -1.48 9.00 13.17
CA TYR A 141 -0.07 9.31 12.92
C TYR A 141 0.64 8.28 12.02
N ILE A 142 -0.09 7.80 11.02
CA ILE A 142 0.36 6.88 9.98
C ILE A 142 0.48 7.65 8.66
N TYR A 143 1.65 7.60 8.03
CA TYR A 143 1.97 8.40 6.86
C TYR A 143 2.40 7.50 5.69
N PRO A 144 1.48 7.18 4.75
CA PRO A 144 1.82 6.41 3.56
C PRO A 144 2.52 7.32 2.54
N THR A 145 3.85 7.29 2.49
CA THR A 145 4.60 8.20 1.61
C THR A 145 4.67 7.73 0.15
N ASP A 146 4.48 6.43 -0.09
CA ASP A 146 4.47 5.82 -1.43
C ASP A 146 3.07 5.35 -1.84
N ILE A 147 2.24 6.31 -2.24
CA ILE A 147 0.85 6.06 -2.66
C ILE A 147 0.80 5.64 -4.15
N TYR A 148 1.85 5.96 -4.92
CA TYR A 148 1.87 5.78 -6.36
C TYR A 148 1.89 4.28 -6.70
N SER A 149 0.98 3.82 -7.55
CA SER A 149 0.80 2.39 -7.91
C SER A 149 0.36 1.45 -6.77
N ASN A 150 0.23 1.93 -5.53
CA ASN A 150 -0.17 1.14 -4.36
C ASN A 150 -1.65 1.33 -4.00
N VAL A 151 -2.51 1.42 -5.03
CA VAL A 151 -3.96 1.55 -4.87
C VAL A 151 -4.69 0.56 -5.77
N LEU A 152 -5.52 -0.28 -5.14
CA LEU A 152 -6.49 -1.14 -5.82
C LEU A 152 -7.89 -0.54 -5.70
N ILE A 153 -8.72 -0.74 -6.72
CA ILE A 153 -10.14 -0.41 -6.70
C ILE A 153 -10.92 -1.71 -6.49
N ASP A 154 -11.73 -1.77 -5.43
CA ASP A 154 -12.60 -2.91 -5.17
C ASP A 154 -13.84 -2.92 -6.08
N LYS A 155 -14.60 -4.02 -6.05
CA LYS A 155 -15.84 -4.18 -6.84
C LYS A 155 -16.93 -3.12 -6.59
N ASN A 156 -16.81 -2.34 -5.52
CA ASN A 156 -17.75 -1.28 -5.14
C ASN A 156 -17.16 0.12 -5.44
N ASN A 157 -16.13 0.20 -6.27
CA ASN A 157 -15.41 1.42 -6.62
C ASN A 157 -14.83 2.15 -5.40
N ASN A 158 -14.39 1.41 -4.38
CA ASN A 158 -13.66 1.99 -3.27
C ASN A 158 -12.15 1.79 -3.48
N PRO A 159 -11.34 2.86 -3.38
CA PRO A 159 -9.91 2.72 -3.37
C PRO A 159 -9.45 2.06 -2.08
N LYS A 160 -8.45 1.20 -2.20
CA LYS A 160 -7.78 0.47 -1.12
C LYS A 160 -6.28 0.67 -1.26
N LEU A 161 -5.68 1.33 -0.27
CA LEU A 161 -4.24 1.39 -0.13
C LEU A 161 -3.70 -0.02 0.12
N ILE A 162 -2.65 -0.39 -0.61
CA ILE A 162 -1.92 -1.64 -0.46
C ILE A 162 -0.44 -1.34 -0.15
N ASP A 163 0.38 -2.38 0.02
CA ASP A 163 1.82 -2.25 0.32
C ASP A 163 2.11 -1.50 1.64
N LEU A 164 1.22 -1.70 2.62
CA LEU A 164 1.27 -1.08 3.95
C LEU A 164 2.21 -1.81 4.92
N ASP A 165 3.08 -2.67 4.39
CA ASP A 165 4.14 -3.40 5.08
C ASP A 165 5.55 -2.88 4.73
N ASP A 166 5.69 -1.98 3.77
CA ASP A 166 7.00 -1.47 3.35
C ASP A 166 7.48 -0.26 4.17
N ASN A 167 8.77 0.06 4.07
CA ASN A 167 9.47 1.15 4.75
C ASN A 167 8.91 2.55 4.44
N TRP A 168 8.12 2.68 3.38
CA TRP A 168 7.47 3.94 2.97
C TRP A 168 6.22 4.28 3.78
N LEU A 169 5.71 3.34 4.60
CA LEU A 169 4.69 3.64 5.61
C LEU A 169 5.38 4.11 6.89
N LEU A 170 5.33 5.40 7.19
CA LEU A 170 5.99 5.96 8.37
C LEU A 170 5.02 6.06 9.54
N LEU A 171 5.48 5.67 10.72
CA LEU A 171 4.76 5.86 11.98
C LEU A 171 5.43 6.97 12.79
N ARG A 172 4.61 7.78 13.47
CA ARG A 172 5.08 8.75 14.47
C ARG A 172 4.31 8.57 15.76
N ASP A 173 4.91 9.04 16.85
CA ASP A 173 4.28 9.05 18.17
C ASP A 173 3.36 10.25 18.37
N LYS A 174 3.51 11.27 17.51
CA LYS A 174 2.71 12.49 17.50
C LYS A 174 2.47 12.98 16.08
N LYS A 175 1.50 13.87 15.94
CA LYS A 175 1.18 14.52 14.66
C LYS A 175 2.41 15.20 14.05
N ASP A 176 2.67 14.90 12.79
CA ASP A 176 3.77 15.43 11.99
C ASP A 176 3.21 16.15 10.76
N ILE A 177 3.00 17.47 10.90
CA ILE A 177 2.43 18.33 9.87
C ILE A 177 3.32 18.38 8.62
N THR A 178 4.63 18.21 8.79
CA THR A 178 5.58 18.20 7.66
C THR A 178 5.38 16.94 6.83
N LEU A 179 5.23 15.78 7.47
CA LEU A 179 4.91 14.53 6.77
C LEU A 179 3.53 14.55 6.12
N GLU A 180 2.50 15.12 6.77
CA GLU A 180 1.18 15.29 6.15
C GLU A 180 1.30 16.05 4.82
N LYS A 181 2.01 17.17 4.82
CA LYS A 181 2.26 17.95 3.60
C LYS A 181 2.97 17.14 2.53
N ILE A 182 4.02 16.38 2.88
CA ILE A 182 4.75 15.55 1.92
C ILE A 182 3.82 14.50 1.29
N VAL A 183 3.03 13.78 2.10
CA VAL A 183 2.09 12.77 1.62
C VAL A 183 1.04 13.40 0.70
N LEU A 184 0.52 14.58 1.06
CA LEU A 184 -0.48 15.28 0.26
C LEU A 184 0.09 15.89 -1.03
N GLU A 185 1.35 16.33 -1.07
CA GLU A 185 2.02 16.70 -2.32
C GLU A 185 2.18 15.49 -3.23
N ASN A 186 2.60 14.33 -2.70
CA ASN A 186 2.68 13.10 -3.48
C ASN A 186 1.30 12.69 -4.04
N TYR A 187 0.24 12.86 -3.24
CA TYR A 187 -1.13 12.67 -3.68
C TYR A 187 -1.55 13.66 -4.79
N LYS A 188 -1.15 14.94 -4.72
CA LYS A 188 -1.40 15.92 -5.80
C LYS A 188 -0.70 15.51 -7.09
N ILE A 189 0.58 15.12 -7.01
CA ILE A 189 1.36 14.63 -8.17
C ILE A 189 0.63 13.42 -8.78
N PHE A 190 0.14 12.51 -7.95
CA PHE A 190 -0.59 11.33 -8.39
C PHE A 190 -1.88 11.68 -9.16
N ILE A 191 -2.68 12.63 -8.66
CA ILE A 191 -3.86 13.13 -9.38
C ILE A 191 -3.46 13.76 -10.73
N LYS A 192 -2.41 14.59 -10.75
CA LYS A 192 -1.95 15.30 -11.95
C LYS A 192 -1.50 14.33 -13.03
N ASP A 193 -0.76 13.30 -12.65
CA ASP A 193 -0.30 12.25 -13.58
C ASP A 193 -1.49 11.53 -14.22
N PHE A 194 -2.52 11.22 -13.43
CA PHE A 194 -3.74 10.63 -13.97
C PHE A 194 -4.53 11.59 -14.87
N ALA A 195 -4.60 12.86 -14.48
CA ALA A 195 -5.25 13.89 -15.27
C ALA A 195 -4.59 14.08 -16.65
N ASN A 196 -3.32 13.68 -16.84
CA ASN A 196 -2.67 13.71 -18.15
C ASN A 196 -3.33 12.77 -19.18
N TYR A 197 -3.99 11.69 -18.73
CA TYR A 197 -4.66 10.76 -19.65
C TYR A 197 -5.99 11.29 -20.20
N PHE A 198 -6.56 12.34 -19.59
CA PHE A 198 -7.90 12.80 -19.89
C PHE A 198 -7.94 14.30 -20.20
N ASN A 199 -8.24 14.65 -21.45
CA ASN A 199 -8.28 16.04 -21.89
C ASN A 199 -9.21 16.94 -21.05
N PHE A 200 -10.35 16.40 -20.59
CA PHE A 200 -11.31 17.15 -19.77
C PHE A 200 -10.78 17.47 -18.35
N LEU A 201 -9.73 16.77 -17.89
CA LEU A 201 -9.06 17.01 -16.61
C LEU A 201 -7.89 17.99 -16.75
N ARG A 202 -7.67 18.62 -17.91
CA ARG A 202 -6.56 19.56 -18.12
C ARG A 202 -6.55 20.72 -17.13
N LYS A 203 -7.73 21.25 -16.76
CA LYS A 203 -7.86 22.36 -15.80
C LYS A 203 -7.37 22.00 -14.39
N ILE A 204 -7.58 20.75 -13.96
CA ILE A 204 -7.10 20.22 -12.67
C ILE A 204 -5.61 20.44 -12.51
N ARG A 205 -4.85 20.15 -13.57
CA ARG A 205 -3.39 20.17 -13.51
C ARG A 205 -2.85 21.55 -13.15
N ILE A 206 -3.53 22.59 -13.62
CA ILE A 206 -3.17 23.98 -13.36
C ILE A 206 -3.68 24.37 -11.97
N GLU A 207 -4.95 24.08 -11.67
CA GLU A 207 -5.55 24.43 -10.39
C GLU A 207 -4.82 23.79 -9.20
N LEU A 208 -4.42 22.51 -9.30
CA LEU A 208 -3.71 21.82 -8.21
C LEU A 208 -2.36 22.44 -7.86
N ASP A 209 -1.68 23.12 -8.80
CA ASP A 209 -0.41 23.80 -8.49
C ASP A 209 -0.62 25.03 -7.60
N GLU A 210 -1.81 25.62 -7.64
CA GLU A 210 -2.18 26.83 -6.87
C GLU A 210 -2.92 26.49 -5.55
N VAL A 211 -3.33 25.23 -5.39
CA VAL A 211 -4.10 24.76 -4.23
C VAL A 211 -3.18 24.50 -3.04
N ASN A 212 -3.54 25.07 -1.89
CA ASN A 212 -2.88 24.77 -0.63
C ASN A 212 -2.99 23.28 -0.31
N THR A 213 -1.91 22.74 0.23
CA THR A 213 -1.78 21.29 0.46
C THR A 213 -2.38 20.91 1.81
N ASN A 214 -3.71 20.84 1.84
CA ASN A 214 -4.54 20.36 2.96
C ASN A 214 -5.83 19.70 2.45
N TYR A 215 -6.55 19.02 3.34
CA TYR A 215 -7.75 18.25 3.04
C TYR A 215 -8.83 19.06 2.35
N ASP A 216 -9.26 20.15 3.00
CA ASP A 216 -10.47 20.87 2.64
C ASP A 216 -10.30 21.51 1.27
N ASP A 217 -9.13 22.11 1.02
CA ASP A 217 -8.81 22.75 -0.25
C ASP A 217 -8.67 21.73 -1.39
N LEU A 218 -8.14 20.54 -1.12
CA LEU A 218 -8.07 19.44 -2.11
C LEU A 218 -9.45 18.87 -2.44
N VAL A 219 -10.28 18.61 -1.42
CA VAL A 219 -11.66 18.14 -1.61
C VAL A 219 -12.48 19.18 -2.38
N TYR A 220 -12.36 20.45 -2.03
CA TYR A 220 -13.06 21.54 -2.70
C TYR A 220 -12.66 21.62 -4.18
N SER A 221 -11.36 21.56 -4.47
CA SER A 221 -10.85 21.55 -5.85
C SER A 221 -11.42 20.37 -6.63
N LEU A 222 -11.32 19.15 -6.11
CA LEU A 222 -11.89 17.95 -6.73
C LEU A 222 -13.40 18.09 -6.99
N LYS A 223 -14.17 18.68 -6.06
CA LYS A 223 -15.62 18.92 -6.23
C LYS A 223 -15.92 19.86 -7.39
N ARG A 224 -15.19 20.98 -7.50
CA ARG A 224 -15.35 21.94 -8.60
C ARG A 224 -15.14 21.28 -9.95
N ILE A 225 -14.15 20.40 -10.02
CA ILE A 225 -13.80 19.65 -11.22
C ILE A 225 -14.93 18.74 -11.67
N ASP A 226 -15.52 17.96 -10.74
CA ASP A 226 -16.65 17.10 -11.07
C ASP A 226 -17.85 17.90 -11.58
N LEU A 227 -18.07 19.09 -11.00
CA LEU A 227 -19.10 20.01 -11.46
C LEU A 227 -18.84 20.50 -12.90
N ILE A 228 -17.61 20.91 -13.22
CA ILE A 228 -17.23 21.33 -14.58
C ILE A 228 -17.46 20.18 -15.58
N ARG A 229 -17.05 18.96 -15.21
CA ARG A 229 -17.25 17.77 -16.05
C ARG A 229 -18.73 17.53 -16.33
N LYS A 230 -19.57 17.51 -15.28
CA LYS A 230 -21.03 17.29 -15.40
C LYS A 230 -21.71 18.30 -16.29
N ASN A 231 -21.23 19.55 -16.31
CA ASN A 231 -21.78 20.61 -17.15
C ASN A 231 -21.23 20.64 -18.59
N SER A 232 -20.28 19.75 -18.91
CA SER A 232 -19.64 19.67 -20.24
C SER A 232 -20.10 18.46 -21.07
N ILE A 233 -21.08 17.69 -20.55
CA ILE A 233 -21.73 16.53 -21.18
C ILE A 233 -23.16 16.92 -21.51
#